data_AF-A0A441YU79-F1
#
_entry.id   AF-A0A441YU79-F1
#
_cell.length_a   1.000
_cell.length_b   1.000
_cell.length_c   1.000
_cell.angle_alpha   90.00
_cell.angle_beta   90.00
_cell.angle_gamma   90.00
#
_symmetry.space_group_name_H-M   'P 1'
#
loop_
_entity.id
_entity.type
_entity.pdbx_description
1 polymer ?
#
loop_
_entity_poly.entity_id
_entity_poly.type
_entity_poly.pdbx_seq_one_letter_code
_entity_poly.pdbx_strand_id
1 'polypeptide(L)'
;MSERNQGKKVPNGTCLRYFYDVVLPYDGAECLIWPFGKTSDGYGKIDVDGRTTRVSRVLCEKAHGPPPTPTHVAAHSCGKGRSGCVTKRHVRWATHQENEDDKSLHGTRPNGESHWFAKLTAAQVASIRALQGKATQKEIGEMFGVDRSLVGLIHNGKIWNGSDHHG
;
A
#
# COMPACT_ATOMS: atom_id res chain seq x y z
N MET A 1 31.91 -2.31 12.38
CA MET A 1 30.99 -1.91 13.46
C MET A 1 29.59 -1.97 12.88
N SER A 2 28.84 -3.05 13.12
CA SER A 2 27.50 -3.24 12.56
C SER A 2 26.56 -3.56 13.71
N GLU A 3 25.97 -2.51 14.29
CA GLU A 3 24.96 -2.64 15.33
C GLU A 3 23.68 -3.21 14.72
N ARG A 4 23.49 -4.51 14.92
CA ARG A 4 22.19 -5.17 14.72
C ARG A 4 21.19 -4.51 15.66
N ASN A 5 20.17 -3.88 15.08
CA ASN A 5 19.05 -3.25 15.76
C ASN A 5 18.34 -4.27 16.66
N GLN A 6 18.75 -4.32 17.93
CA GLN A 6 18.13 -5.16 18.96
C GLN A 6 16.75 -4.59 19.24
N GLY A 7 15.71 -5.31 18.83
CA GLY A 7 14.32 -4.99 19.16
C GLY A 7 14.15 -4.90 20.67
N LYS A 8 14.17 -3.67 21.20
CA LYS A 8 13.89 -3.38 22.60
C LYS A 8 12.50 -3.93 22.92
N LYS A 9 12.43 -4.96 23.75
CA LYS A 9 11.17 -5.44 24.32
C LYS A 9 10.56 -4.27 25.09
N VAL A 10 9.46 -3.75 24.59
CA VAL A 10 8.64 -2.75 25.28
C VAL A 10 8.12 -3.41 26.56
N PRO A 11 8.12 -2.74 27.73
CA PRO A 11 7.59 -3.32 28.95
C PRO A 11 6.16 -3.84 28.74
N ASN A 12 5.85 -4.99 29.34
CA ASN A 12 4.51 -5.58 29.27
C ASN A 12 3.46 -4.54 29.67
N GLY A 13 2.45 -4.35 28.82
CA GLY A 13 1.36 -3.39 29.05
C GLY A 13 1.56 -2.00 28.46
N THR A 14 2.77 -1.55 28.09
CA THR A 14 2.99 -0.20 27.53
C THR A 14 2.26 0.03 26.22
N CYS A 15 2.27 -0.96 25.31
CA CYS A 15 1.53 -0.89 24.05
C CYS A 15 0.01 -0.83 24.27
N LEU A 16 -0.50 -1.67 25.18
CA LEU A 16 -1.92 -1.74 25.50
C LEU A 16 -2.41 -0.45 26.17
N ARG A 17 -1.62 0.07 27.10
CA ARG A 17 -1.88 1.36 27.74
C ARG A 17 -1.91 2.49 26.72
N TYR A 18 -0.91 2.61 25.85
CA TYR A 18 -0.93 3.63 24.80
C TYR A 18 -2.13 3.48 23.86
N PHE A 19 -2.54 2.25 23.56
CA PHE A 19 -3.74 2.01 22.77
C PHE A 19 -5.00 2.59 23.44
N TYR A 20 -5.21 2.32 24.74
CA TYR A 20 -6.38 2.84 25.46
C TYR A 20 -6.28 4.32 25.83
N ASP A 21 -5.11 4.80 26.23
CA ASP A 21 -4.90 6.17 26.75
C ASP A 21 -4.70 7.20 25.62
N VAL A 22 -4.24 6.78 24.45
CA VAL A 22 -3.89 7.69 23.34
C VAL A 22 -4.64 7.34 22.06
N VAL A 23 -4.56 6.10 21.59
CA VAL A 23 -5.10 5.73 20.27
C VAL A 23 -6.63 5.79 20.22
N LEU A 24 -7.32 5.15 21.16
CA LEU A 24 -8.79 5.18 21.22
C LEU A 24 -9.39 6.58 21.41
N PRO A 25 -8.87 7.42 22.33
CA PRO A 25 -9.42 8.77 22.51
C PRO A 25 -9.03 9.72 21.38
N TYR A 26 -7.96 9.45 20.63
CA TYR A 26 -7.56 10.29 19.49
C TYR A 26 -8.70 10.41 18.46
N ASP A 27 -9.10 11.64 18.18
CA ASP A 27 -10.18 11.97 17.23
C ASP A 27 -9.74 12.91 16.09
N GLY A 28 -8.42 13.11 15.96
CA GLY A 28 -7.87 13.92 14.87
C GLY A 28 -8.09 13.28 13.50
N ALA A 29 -8.12 14.13 12.47
CA ALA A 29 -8.19 13.71 11.07
C ALA A 29 -6.84 13.23 10.52
N GLU A 30 -5.73 13.53 11.22
CA GLU A 30 -4.40 13.15 10.76
C GLU A 30 -4.04 11.71 11.16
N CYS A 31 -3.01 11.17 10.51
CA CYS A 31 -2.49 9.85 10.86
C CYS A 31 -1.70 9.91 12.19
N LEU A 32 -2.25 9.30 13.24
CA LEU A 32 -1.48 8.92 14.42
C LEU A 32 -0.66 7.67 14.07
N ILE A 33 0.66 7.75 14.20
CA ILE A 33 1.56 6.65 13.85
C ILE A 33 1.89 5.82 15.08
N TRP A 34 1.74 4.50 14.96
CA TRP A 34 2.09 3.54 16.00
C TRP A 34 3.59 3.62 16.33
N PRO A 35 3.95 3.96 17.58
CA PRO A 35 5.34 4.17 17.96
C PRO A 35 6.07 2.88 18.36
N PHE A 36 5.36 1.75 18.40
CA PHE A 36 5.91 0.46 18.84
C PHE A 36 6.12 -0.51 17.68
N GLY A 37 6.31 -1.80 18.02
CA GLY A 37 6.58 -2.86 17.07
C GLY A 37 5.58 -2.91 15.92
N LYS A 38 6.10 -3.18 14.72
CA LYS A 38 5.34 -3.40 13.48
C LYS A 38 5.55 -4.83 12.99
N THR A 39 4.67 -5.31 12.11
CA THR A 39 4.86 -6.54 11.33
C THR A 39 5.94 -6.34 10.28
N SER A 40 6.41 -7.42 9.63
CA SER A 40 7.30 -7.34 8.45
C SER A 40 6.75 -6.39 7.38
N ASP A 41 5.43 -6.38 7.21
CA ASP A 41 4.74 -5.59 6.18
C ASP A 41 4.44 -4.14 6.63
N GLY A 42 4.97 -3.72 7.78
CA GLY A 42 4.89 -2.34 8.28
C GLY A 42 3.67 -1.98 9.15
N TYR A 43 2.69 -2.86 9.29
CA TYR A 43 1.51 -2.60 10.13
C TYR A 43 1.83 -2.65 11.63
N GLY A 44 1.23 -1.76 12.43
CA GLY A 44 1.36 -1.81 13.88
C GLY A 44 0.85 -3.14 14.45
N LYS A 45 1.59 -3.73 15.39
CA LYS A 45 1.18 -4.94 16.12
C LYS A 45 1.07 -4.67 17.62
N ILE A 46 0.16 -5.39 18.26
CA ILE A 46 -0.13 -5.32 19.69
C ILE A 46 -0.45 -6.72 20.21
N ASP A 47 -0.02 -7.02 21.43
CA ASP A 47 -0.37 -8.24 22.13
C ASP A 47 -1.62 -7.99 22.98
N VAL A 48 -2.68 -8.76 22.72
CA VAL A 48 -3.93 -8.74 23.47
C VAL A 48 -4.18 -10.16 23.96
N ASP A 49 -4.31 -10.35 25.27
CA ASP A 49 -4.56 -11.64 25.92
C ASP A 49 -3.58 -12.76 25.48
N GLY A 50 -2.29 -12.41 25.36
CA GLY A 50 -1.24 -13.34 24.95
C GLY A 50 -1.18 -13.63 23.45
N ARG A 51 -2.02 -12.98 22.63
CA ARG A 51 -2.02 -13.13 21.17
C ARG A 51 -1.60 -11.83 20.49
N THR A 52 -0.53 -11.91 19.69
CA THR A 52 -0.14 -10.81 18.80
C THR A 52 -1.16 -10.65 17.67
N THR A 53 -1.70 -9.45 17.52
CA THR A 53 -2.64 -9.08 16.46
C THR A 53 -2.28 -7.71 15.85
N ARG A 54 -2.92 -7.35 14.74
CA ARG A 54 -2.77 -6.03 14.11
C ARG A 54 -3.55 -5.00 14.92
N VAL A 55 -2.92 -3.86 15.20
CA VAL A 55 -3.57 -2.76 15.93
C VAL A 55 -4.81 -2.26 15.18
N SER A 56 -4.73 -2.19 13.85
CA SER A 56 -5.86 -1.76 13.02
C SER A 56 -7.10 -2.65 13.18
N ARG A 57 -6.93 -3.96 13.40
CA ARG A 57 -8.06 -4.86 13.62
C ARG A 57 -8.73 -4.61 14.96
N VAL A 58 -7.95 -4.53 16.04
CA VAL A 58 -8.46 -4.22 17.38
C VAL A 58 -9.16 -2.85 17.37
N LEU A 59 -8.57 -1.86 16.70
CA LEU A 59 -9.14 -0.53 16.57
C LEU A 59 -10.46 -0.53 15.80
N CYS A 60 -10.55 -1.27 14.69
CA CYS A 60 -11.77 -1.41 13.91
C CYS A 60 -12.89 -2.06 14.74
N GLU A 61 -12.56 -3.11 15.50
CA GLU A 61 -13.49 -3.78 16.40
C GLU A 61 -14.00 -2.85 17.51
N LYS A 62 -13.13 -1.99 18.07
CA LYS A 62 -13.52 -1.02 19.10
C LYS A 62 -14.36 0.15 18.54
N ALA A 63 -14.08 0.59 17.32
CA ALA A 63 -14.77 1.73 16.72
C ALA A 63 -16.10 1.36 16.06
N HIS A 64 -16.18 0.18 15.44
CA HIS A 64 -17.30 -0.21 14.57
C HIS A 64 -17.99 -1.51 15.00
N GLY A 65 -17.52 -2.14 16.10
CA GLY A 65 -17.99 -3.45 16.52
C GLY A 65 -17.34 -4.60 15.72
N PRO A 66 -17.78 -5.84 15.96
CA PRO A 66 -17.19 -7.03 15.33
C PRO A 66 -17.29 -6.95 13.81
N PRO A 67 -16.38 -7.63 13.08
CA PRO A 67 -16.46 -7.68 11.62
C PRO A 67 -17.81 -8.27 11.18
N PRO A 68 -18.45 -7.73 10.12
CA PRO A 68 -19.72 -8.27 9.61
C PRO A 68 -19.63 -9.74 9.18
N THR A 69 -18.46 -10.17 8.70
CA THR A 69 -18.18 -11.58 8.39
C THR A 69 -16.74 -11.95 8.78
N PRO A 70 -16.40 -13.25 8.91
CA PRO A 70 -15.03 -13.69 9.20
C PRO A 70 -13.98 -13.26 8.16
N THR A 71 -14.41 -12.94 6.93
CA THR A 71 -13.52 -12.55 5.82
C THR A 71 -13.28 -11.04 5.74
N HIS A 72 -13.97 -10.23 6.53
CA HIS A 72 -13.72 -8.78 6.54
C HIS A 72 -12.35 -8.45 7.14
N VAL A 73 -11.67 -7.55 6.46
CA VAL A 73 -10.37 -6.99 6.86
C VAL A 73 -10.54 -5.56 7.35
N ALA A 74 -9.67 -5.13 8.27
CA ALA A 74 -9.57 -3.74 8.67
C ALA A 74 -8.72 -3.00 7.64
N ALA A 75 -9.37 -2.23 6.78
CA ALA A 75 -8.72 -1.46 5.70
C ALA A 75 -8.47 -0.01 6.11
N HIS A 76 -7.41 0.57 5.57
CA HIS A 76 -7.05 1.96 5.82
C HIS A 76 -7.43 2.86 4.64
N SER A 77 -8.38 3.76 4.84
CA SER A 77 -8.78 4.76 3.83
C SER A 77 -7.72 5.84 3.58
N CYS A 78 -6.69 5.93 4.43
CA CYS A 78 -5.60 6.88 4.28
C CYS A 78 -4.40 6.35 3.47
N GLY A 79 -4.42 5.08 3.05
CA GLY A 79 -3.28 4.42 2.40
C GLY A 79 -2.02 4.20 3.27
N LYS A 80 -1.95 4.80 4.47
CA LYS A 80 -0.77 4.79 5.37
C LYS A 80 -0.81 3.68 6.43
N GLY A 81 -1.59 2.63 6.21
CA GLY A 81 -1.66 1.48 7.12
C GLY A 81 -0.30 0.79 7.32
N ARG A 82 0.45 0.58 6.22
CA ARG A 82 1.82 0.02 6.25
C ARG A 82 2.85 0.95 6.88
N SER A 83 2.55 2.25 6.99
CA SER A 83 3.39 3.20 7.74
C SER A 83 3.11 3.13 9.25
N GLY A 84 2.07 2.38 9.66
CA GLY A 84 1.67 2.21 11.05
C GLY A 84 0.56 3.17 11.49
N CYS A 85 -0.29 3.66 10.58
CA CYS A 85 -1.45 4.47 10.97
C CYS A 85 -2.35 3.71 11.96
N VAL A 86 -2.77 4.39 13.03
CA VAL A 86 -3.69 3.90 14.06
C VAL A 86 -4.81 4.89 14.37
N THR A 87 -5.16 5.77 13.43
CA THR A 87 -6.30 6.69 13.60
C THR A 87 -7.62 5.95 13.37
N LYS A 88 -8.55 6.01 14.33
CA LYS A 88 -9.84 5.31 14.27
C LYS A 88 -10.69 5.68 13.04
N ARG A 89 -10.68 6.96 12.67
CA ARG A 89 -11.40 7.50 11.50
C ARG A 89 -10.85 7.00 10.16
N HIS A 90 -9.63 6.48 10.14
CA HIS A 90 -9.00 5.94 8.93
C HIS A 90 -9.18 4.44 8.76
N VAL A 91 -9.82 3.77 9.72
CA VAL A 91 -10.01 2.32 9.69
C VAL A 91 -11.49 1.99 9.53
N ARG A 92 -11.80 1.06 8.63
CA ARG A 92 -13.13 0.53 8.39
C ARG A 92 -13.08 -0.97 8.12
N TRP A 93 -14.22 -1.64 8.29
CA TRP A 93 -14.39 -2.97 7.74
C TRP A 93 -14.49 -2.88 6.22
N ALA A 94 -13.76 -3.76 5.54
CA ALA A 94 -13.80 -3.91 4.10
C ALA A 94 -13.76 -5.40 3.74
N THR A 95 -14.44 -5.74 2.66
CA THR A 95 -14.23 -6.99 1.95
C THR A 95 -12.85 -7.00 1.29
N HIS A 96 -12.39 -8.18 0.89
CA HIS A 96 -11.15 -8.29 0.12
C HIS A 96 -11.22 -7.51 -1.19
N GLN A 97 -12.37 -7.51 -1.87
CA GLN A 97 -12.56 -6.77 -3.11
C GLN A 97 -12.39 -5.27 -2.88
N GLU A 98 -13.09 -4.70 -1.90
CA GLU A 98 -12.99 -3.28 -1.56
C GLU A 98 -11.57 -2.87 -1.16
N ASN A 99 -10.86 -3.73 -0.42
CA ASN A 99 -9.46 -3.46 -0.05
C ASN A 99 -8.49 -3.55 -1.25
N GLU A 100 -8.77 -4.38 -2.26
CA GLU A 100 -8.00 -4.41 -3.51
C GLU A 100 -8.28 -3.19 -4.38
N ASP A 101 -9.53 -2.72 -4.42
CA ASP A 101 -9.93 -1.51 -5.14
C ASP A 101 -9.30 -0.27 -4.51
N ASP A 102 -9.21 -0.20 -3.17
CA ASP A 102 -8.49 0.84 -2.44
C ASP A 102 -7.00 0.91 -2.84
N LYS A 103 -6.35 -0.21 -3.20
CA LYS A 103 -4.96 -0.16 -3.67
C LYS A 103 -4.81 0.58 -5.00
N SER A 104 -5.83 0.49 -5.86
CA SER A 104 -5.88 1.21 -7.13
C SER A 104 -6.14 2.69 -6.90
N LEU A 105 -7.01 3.04 -5.94
CA LEU A 105 -7.28 4.44 -5.55
C LEU A 105 -6.06 5.11 -4.89
N HIS A 106 -5.33 4.37 -4.05
CA HIS A 106 -4.17 4.90 -3.31
C HIS A 106 -2.84 4.83 -4.07
N GLY A 107 -2.83 4.39 -5.34
CA GLY A 107 -1.60 4.30 -6.13
C GLY A 107 -0.55 3.33 -5.56
N THR A 108 -0.97 2.34 -4.76
CA THR A 108 -0.05 1.39 -4.10
C THR A 108 0.16 0.09 -4.89
N ARG A 109 -0.49 -0.03 -6.05
CA ARG A 109 -0.18 -1.07 -7.04
C ARG A 109 1.04 -0.64 -7.85
N PRO A 110 2.11 -1.44 -7.88
CA PRO A 110 3.22 -1.18 -8.79
C PRO A 110 2.73 -1.23 -10.23
N ASN A 111 2.77 -0.10 -10.93
CA ASN A 111 2.44 0.07 -12.33
C ASN A 111 3.64 0.67 -13.08
N GLY A 112 3.75 0.41 -14.39
CA GLY A 112 4.86 0.92 -15.19
C GLY A 112 6.24 0.51 -14.64
N GLU A 113 7.15 1.48 -14.48
CA GLU A 113 8.54 1.29 -14.00
C GLU A 113 8.64 0.71 -12.60
N SER A 114 7.63 0.98 -11.76
CA SER A 114 7.61 0.53 -10.37
C SER A 114 7.31 -0.96 -10.26
N HIS A 115 6.82 -1.60 -11.34
CA HIS A 115 6.64 -3.04 -11.39
C HIS A 115 8.01 -3.73 -11.51
N TRP A 116 8.29 -4.66 -10.60
CA TRP A 116 9.56 -5.41 -10.51
C TRP A 116 9.96 -6.20 -11.78
N PHE A 117 9.03 -6.35 -12.73
CA PHE A 117 9.26 -6.97 -14.04
C PHE A 117 9.16 -5.99 -15.22
N ALA A 118 9.19 -4.69 -14.96
CA ALA A 118 9.09 -3.67 -15.99
C ALA A 118 10.31 -3.73 -16.92
N LYS A 119 10.08 -4.06 -18.19
CA LYS A 119 11.10 -4.08 -19.24
C LYS A 119 11.36 -2.69 -19.84
N LEU A 120 10.50 -1.72 -19.54
CA LEU A 120 10.51 -0.38 -20.13
C LEU A 120 10.51 0.68 -19.05
N THR A 121 11.24 1.77 -19.31
CA THR A 121 11.21 3.00 -18.53
C THR A 121 10.11 3.96 -19.01
N ALA A 122 9.68 4.90 -18.19
CA ALA A 122 8.75 5.97 -18.54
C ALA A 122 9.31 6.82 -19.69
N ALA A 123 10.63 7.05 -19.68
CA ALA A 123 11.35 7.68 -20.80
C ALA A 123 11.28 6.85 -22.09
N GLN A 124 11.47 5.53 -22.00
CA GLN A 124 11.31 4.63 -23.15
C GLN A 124 9.87 4.61 -23.66
N VAL A 125 8.87 4.61 -22.77
CA VAL A 125 7.46 4.68 -23.13
C VAL A 125 7.11 6.00 -23.82
N ALA A 126 7.68 7.13 -23.37
CA ALA A 126 7.54 8.41 -24.04
C ALA A 126 8.14 8.39 -25.46
N SER A 127 9.32 7.78 -25.62
CA SER A 127 9.94 7.57 -26.94
C SER A 127 9.09 6.65 -27.84
N ILE A 128 8.56 5.57 -27.31
CA ILE A 128 7.65 4.65 -28.02
C ILE A 128 6.40 5.40 -28.53
N ARG A 129 5.81 6.28 -27.71
CA ARG A 129 4.67 7.12 -28.11
C ARG A 129 5.03 8.13 -29.19
N ALA A 130 6.19 8.77 -29.08
CA ALA A 130 6.65 9.76 -30.05
C ALA A 130 6.92 9.18 -31.46
N LEU A 131 7.09 7.85 -31.55
CA LEU A 131 7.27 7.08 -32.79
C LEU A 131 5.96 6.58 -33.39
N GLN A 132 4.81 6.79 -32.74
CA GLN A 132 3.51 6.41 -33.27
C GLN A 132 3.24 7.12 -34.61
N GLY A 133 2.96 6.33 -35.65
CA GLY A 133 2.77 6.83 -37.02
C GLY A 133 4.05 7.19 -37.78
N LYS A 134 5.23 7.08 -37.14
CA LYS A 134 6.54 7.30 -37.78
C LYS A 134 7.30 6.01 -38.08
N ALA A 135 7.00 4.95 -37.34
CA ALA A 135 7.54 3.61 -37.54
C ALA A 135 6.45 2.56 -37.25
N THR A 136 6.62 1.36 -37.78
CA THR A 136 5.71 0.24 -37.49
C THR A 136 5.91 -0.24 -36.05
N GLN A 137 4.87 -0.83 -35.46
CA GLN A 137 4.95 -1.40 -34.10
C GLN A 137 6.04 -2.49 -33.97
N LYS A 138 6.36 -3.18 -35.07
CA LYS A 138 7.43 -4.18 -35.12
C LYS A 138 8.80 -3.52 -35.00
N GLU A 139 9.08 -2.51 -35.81
CA GLU A 139 10.36 -1.78 -35.78
C GLU A 139 10.58 -1.09 -34.42
N ILE A 140 9.52 -0.53 -33.85
CA ILE A 140 9.57 0.05 -32.50
C ILE A 140 9.85 -1.05 -31.47
N GLY A 141 9.22 -2.22 -31.58
CA GLY A 141 9.48 -3.34 -30.69
C GLY A 141 10.95 -3.77 -30.70
N GLU A 142 11.52 -3.92 -31.90
CA GLU A 142 12.93 -4.26 -32.09
C GLU A 142 13.88 -3.20 -31.50
N MET A 143 13.57 -1.91 -31.70
CA MET A 143 14.37 -0.79 -31.17
C MET A 143 14.43 -0.78 -29.63
N PHE A 144 13.36 -1.19 -28.96
CA PHE A 144 13.27 -1.18 -27.49
C PHE A 144 13.37 -2.57 -26.85
N GLY A 145 13.64 -3.62 -27.64
CA GLY A 145 13.78 -5.00 -27.14
C GLY A 145 12.47 -5.59 -26.58
N VAL A 146 11.32 -5.17 -27.13
CA VAL A 146 9.98 -5.60 -26.68
C VAL A 146 9.14 -6.14 -27.83
N ASP A 147 8.12 -6.93 -27.50
CA ASP A 147 7.21 -7.46 -28.51
C ASP A 147 6.34 -6.34 -29.12
N ARG A 148 6.05 -6.43 -30.41
CA ARG A 148 5.17 -5.47 -31.13
C ARG A 148 3.80 -5.29 -30.46
N SER A 149 3.30 -6.32 -29.79
CA SER A 149 2.02 -6.28 -29.08
C SER A 149 2.09 -5.35 -27.88
N LEU A 150 3.25 -5.31 -27.18
CA LEU A 150 3.47 -4.37 -26.07
C LEU A 150 3.44 -2.92 -26.57
N VAL A 151 4.07 -2.65 -27.72
CA VAL A 151 4.01 -1.34 -28.39
C VAL A 151 2.57 -0.95 -28.70
N GLY A 152 1.79 -1.87 -29.26
CA GLY A 152 0.37 -1.66 -29.53
C GLY A 152 -0.46 -1.33 -28.28
N LEU A 153 -0.21 -2.01 -27.15
CA LEU A 153 -0.89 -1.71 -25.89
C LEU A 153 -0.52 -0.31 -25.35
N ILE A 154 0.74 0.12 -25.52
CA ILE A 154 1.21 1.47 -25.14
C ILE A 154 0.56 2.55 -26.01
N HIS A 155 0.55 2.38 -27.34
CA HIS A 155 -0.06 3.32 -28.30
C HIS A 155 -1.57 3.45 -28.08
N ASN A 156 -2.24 2.35 -27.73
CA ASN A 156 -3.68 2.35 -27.43
C ASN A 156 -4.01 2.78 -26.00
N GLY A 157 -3.01 3.16 -25.18
CA GLY A 157 -3.21 3.58 -23.80
C GLY A 157 -3.80 2.51 -22.87
N LYS A 158 -3.70 1.22 -23.26
CA LYS A 158 -4.19 0.09 -22.45
C LYS A 158 -3.28 -0.20 -21.26
N ILE A 159 -2.00 0.20 -21.36
CA ILE A 159 -0.99 0.14 -20.32
C ILE A 159 -0.22 1.47 -20.29
N TRP A 160 0.44 1.78 -19.16
CA TRP A 160 1.15 3.06 -18.94
C TRP A 160 0.25 4.28 -19.11
N ASN A 161 -0.96 4.26 -18.54
CA ASN A 161 -1.87 5.41 -18.60
C ASN A 161 -1.20 6.67 -18.00
N GLY A 162 -1.45 7.85 -18.59
CA GLY A 162 -0.73 9.11 -18.31
C GLY A 162 -0.83 9.67 -16.88
N SER A 163 -1.29 8.88 -15.92
CA SER A 163 -1.22 9.13 -14.48
C SER A 163 0.17 8.86 -13.88
N ASP A 164 1.13 8.31 -14.63
CA ASP A 164 2.49 8.00 -14.16
C ASP A 164 3.43 9.22 -14.09
N HIS A 165 2.89 10.43 -13.83
CA HIS A 165 3.69 11.61 -13.50
C HIS A 165 4.10 11.55 -12.03
N HIS A 166 5.21 10.85 -11.73
CA HIS A 166 5.97 11.10 -10.51
C HIS A 166 6.82 12.35 -10.72
N GLY A 167 6.42 13.45 -10.06
CA GLY A 167 7.28 14.58 -9.75
C GLY A 167 7.86 14.44 -8.35
#